data_AF-A0A436BH81-F1
#
_entry.id   AF-A0A436BH81-F1
#
_cell.length_a   1.000
_cell.length_b   1.000
_cell.length_c   1.000
_cell.angle_alpha   90.00
_cell.angle_beta   90.00
_cell.angle_gamma   90.00
#
_symmetry.space_group_name_H-M   'P 1'
#
loop_
_entity.id
_entity.type
_entity.pdbx_description
1 polymer ?
#
loop_
_entity_poly.entity_id
_entity_poly.type
_entity_poly.pdbx_seq_one_letter_code
_entity_poly.pdbx_strand_id
1 'polypeptide(L)'
;MAAVTNAKGVPLPYSGSSARWYSATNSSPALYGSIYNDSLYGDGSVSVTMYGGQGDDIYYLYSAKNKAAELPNEGIDTISTWMSYRLPANFENLTVTGDKQYAFGNALNNIVVGGSGQQTLDGLKGDEVLKGGTGADIFV
;
A
#
# COMPACT_ATOMS: atom_id res chain seq x y z
N MET A 1 6.75 12.47 -11.32
CA MET A 1 5.99 11.58 -10.43
C MET A 1 4.55 11.55 -10.91
N ALA A 2 3.96 10.36 -11.08
CA ALA A 2 2.56 10.24 -11.49
C ALA A 2 1.65 10.56 -10.30
N ALA A 3 0.47 11.16 -10.55
CA ALA A 3 -0.47 11.56 -9.50
C ALA A 3 -1.91 11.44 -10.00
N VAL A 4 -2.86 11.42 -9.06
CA VAL A 4 -4.29 11.53 -9.31
C VAL A 4 -4.87 12.67 -8.49
N THR A 5 -5.76 13.46 -9.09
CA THR A 5 -6.39 14.59 -8.42
C THR A 5 -7.62 14.15 -7.64
N ASN A 6 -7.72 14.55 -6.37
CA ASN A 6 -8.91 14.30 -5.55
C ASN A 6 -10.07 15.25 -5.89
N ALA A 7 -11.21 15.07 -5.23
CA ALA A 7 -12.42 15.86 -5.48
C ALA A 7 -12.25 17.38 -5.21
N LYS A 8 -11.23 17.76 -4.42
CA LYS A 8 -10.90 19.17 -4.14
C LYS A 8 -9.88 19.78 -5.10
N GLY A 9 -9.46 19.05 -6.13
CA GLY A 9 -8.46 19.53 -7.07
C GLY A 9 -7.02 19.39 -6.58
N VAL A 10 -6.79 18.66 -5.48
CA VAL A 10 -5.45 18.44 -4.91
C VAL A 10 -4.84 17.16 -5.49
N PRO A 11 -3.62 17.21 -6.07
CA PRO A 11 -2.92 16.01 -6.55
C PRO A 11 -2.45 15.14 -5.38
N LEU A 12 -2.74 13.84 -5.44
CA LEU A 12 -2.17 12.79 -4.61
C LEU A 12 -1.15 11.99 -5.44
N PRO A 13 0.12 11.92 -5.00
CA PRO A 13 1.17 11.22 -5.74
C PRO A 13 1.09 9.69 -5.57
N TYR A 14 1.45 8.97 -6.63
CA TYR A 14 1.81 7.56 -6.55
C TYR A 14 3.28 7.41 -6.17
N SER A 15 3.64 6.27 -5.58
CA SER A 15 5.03 5.89 -5.39
C SER A 15 5.80 5.94 -6.71
N GLY A 16 7.04 6.44 -6.68
CA GLY A 16 7.93 6.45 -7.83
C GLY A 16 8.36 5.04 -8.27
N SER A 17 9.01 4.95 -9.44
CA SER A 17 9.49 3.67 -9.97
C SER A 17 10.56 3.07 -9.07
N SER A 18 10.45 1.76 -8.78
CA SER A 18 11.45 1.06 -7.98
C SER A 18 12.82 1.01 -8.68
N ALA A 19 13.85 1.30 -7.91
CA ALA A 19 15.27 1.18 -8.25
C ALA A 19 15.89 -0.13 -7.75
N ARG A 20 15.30 -0.78 -6.72
CA ARG A 20 15.80 -2.06 -6.17
C ARG A 20 14.65 -2.98 -5.76
N TRP A 21 14.96 -4.26 -5.58
CA TRP A 21 14.01 -5.31 -5.24
C TRP A 21 14.57 -6.20 -4.13
N TYR A 22 13.78 -6.38 -3.08
CA TYR A 22 14.13 -7.15 -1.89
C TYR A 22 13.12 -8.27 -1.66
N SER A 23 13.58 -9.47 -1.28
CA SER A 23 12.69 -10.57 -0.92
C SER A 23 12.86 -10.95 0.54
N ALA A 24 11.75 -11.22 1.21
CA ALA A 24 11.73 -11.69 2.57
C ALA A 24 12.08 -13.20 2.71
N THR A 25 12.36 -13.91 1.61
CA THR A 25 12.82 -15.30 1.69
C THR A 25 14.05 -15.38 2.59
N ASN A 26 13.95 -16.12 3.70
CA ASN A 26 14.94 -16.22 4.78
C ASN A 26 15.15 -14.95 5.64
N SER A 27 14.29 -13.95 5.53
CA SER A 27 14.34 -12.73 6.36
C SER A 27 13.31 -12.79 7.48
N SER A 28 13.76 -13.05 8.71
CA SER A 28 12.92 -12.97 9.91
C SER A 28 13.77 -12.52 11.09
N PRO A 29 13.31 -11.58 11.93
CA PRO A 29 11.95 -11.02 11.98
C PRO A 29 11.71 -9.81 11.06
N ALA A 30 12.74 -9.30 10.39
CA ALA A 30 12.68 -8.04 9.65
C ALA A 30 13.37 -8.12 8.28
N LEU A 31 12.91 -7.30 7.34
CA LEU A 31 13.54 -7.01 6.06
C LEU A 31 13.66 -5.49 5.94
N TYR A 32 14.86 -5.01 5.62
CA TYR A 32 15.14 -3.59 5.47
C TYR A 32 15.50 -3.30 4.00
N GLY A 33 14.85 -2.28 3.44
CA GLY A 33 15.21 -1.68 2.16
C GLY A 33 16.37 -0.71 2.33
N SER A 34 16.34 0.39 1.60
CA SER A 34 17.44 1.31 1.46
C SER A 34 17.01 2.78 1.52
N ILE A 35 17.70 3.65 0.79
CA ILE A 35 17.39 5.10 0.69
C ILE A 35 16.85 5.47 -0.70
N TYR A 36 16.54 4.45 -1.49
CA TYR A 36 16.04 4.57 -2.85
C TYR A 36 14.67 3.90 -2.89
N ASN A 37 13.88 4.23 -3.90
CA ASN A 37 12.60 3.59 -4.15
C ASN A 37 12.78 2.07 -4.32
N ASP A 38 12.21 1.28 -3.42
CA ASP A 38 12.43 -0.15 -3.30
C ASP A 38 11.11 -0.91 -3.48
N SER A 39 11.16 -2.06 -4.13
CA SER A 39 10.08 -3.05 -4.10
C SER A 39 10.43 -4.12 -3.07
N LEU A 40 9.67 -4.19 -1.98
CA LEU A 40 9.84 -5.17 -0.92
C LEU A 40 8.78 -6.27 -1.05
N TYR A 41 9.23 -7.47 -1.39
CA TYR A 41 8.37 -8.64 -1.50
C TYR A 41 8.39 -9.41 -0.20
N GLY A 42 7.22 -9.55 0.41
CA GLY A 42 7.01 -10.51 1.48
C GLY A 42 7.26 -11.94 0.99
N ASP A 43 7.22 -12.88 1.93
CA ASP A 43 7.19 -14.31 1.62
C ASP A 43 6.04 -14.91 2.42
N GLY A 44 5.16 -15.66 1.75
CA GLY A 44 3.95 -16.20 2.39
C GLY A 44 4.24 -17.18 3.53
N SER A 45 5.43 -17.79 3.52
CA SER A 45 5.88 -18.74 4.54
C SER A 45 6.55 -18.07 5.74
N VAL A 46 6.97 -16.81 5.61
CA VAL A 46 7.81 -16.11 6.59
C VAL A 46 7.01 -15.06 7.37
N SER A 47 7.25 -14.98 8.68
CA SER A 47 6.79 -13.85 9.49
C SER A 47 7.84 -12.76 9.47
N VAL A 48 7.51 -11.63 8.86
CA VAL A 48 8.45 -10.53 8.60
C VAL A 48 7.75 -9.18 8.73
N THR A 49 8.45 -8.21 9.30
CA THR A 49 8.09 -6.79 9.18
C THR A 49 9.05 -6.13 8.20
N MET A 50 8.51 -5.52 7.16
CA MET A 50 9.27 -4.84 6.11
C MET A 50 9.33 -3.35 6.42
N TYR A 51 10.54 -2.80 6.30
CA TYR A 51 10.84 -1.37 6.44
C TYR A 51 11.56 -0.95 5.17
N GLY A 52 10.95 -0.11 4.35
CA GLY A 52 11.49 0.31 3.07
C GLY A 52 12.63 1.31 3.21
N GLY A 53 12.51 2.22 4.18
CA GLY A 53 13.51 3.25 4.44
C GLY A 53 13.13 4.55 3.74
N GLN A 54 14.10 5.33 3.27
CA GLN A 54 13.78 6.56 2.52
C GLN A 54 13.51 6.23 1.04
N GLY A 55 12.71 7.08 0.40
CA GLY A 55 12.32 6.90 -0.99
C GLY A 55 10.88 6.40 -1.09
N ASP A 56 10.36 6.33 -2.31
CA ASP A 56 9.00 5.86 -2.53
C ASP A 56 8.98 4.35 -2.70
N ASP A 57 8.58 3.60 -1.67
CA ASP A 57 8.66 2.15 -1.67
C ASP A 57 7.31 1.48 -1.96
N ILE A 58 7.41 0.23 -2.43
CA ILE A 58 6.25 -0.63 -2.70
C ILE A 58 6.39 -1.93 -1.91
N TYR A 59 5.45 -2.16 -1.00
CA TYR A 59 5.43 -3.31 -0.11
C TYR A 59 4.39 -4.31 -0.60
N TYR A 60 4.85 -5.48 -1.05
CA TYR A 60 3.98 -6.57 -1.49
C TYR A 60 3.76 -7.55 -0.34
N LEU A 61 2.55 -7.55 0.24
CA LEU A 61 2.18 -8.46 1.33
C LEU A 61 1.49 -9.70 0.76
N TYR A 62 2.16 -10.85 0.85
CA TYR A 62 1.63 -12.12 0.33
C TYR A 62 0.93 -12.98 1.38
N SER A 63 1.02 -12.62 2.66
CA SER A 63 0.39 -13.33 3.77
C SER A 63 0.13 -12.40 4.94
N ALA A 64 -0.86 -12.73 5.80
CA ALA A 64 -1.16 -12.00 7.03
C ALA A 64 0.03 -12.03 8.04
N LYS A 65 1.03 -12.86 7.78
CA LYS A 65 2.31 -12.90 8.51
C LYS A 65 3.28 -11.79 8.09
N ASN A 66 3.05 -11.13 6.96
CA ASN A 66 3.86 -10.02 6.48
C ASN A 66 3.25 -8.70 6.97
N LYS A 67 4.08 -7.83 7.52
CA LYS A 67 3.70 -6.48 7.95
C LYS A 67 4.57 -5.46 7.25
N ALA A 68 4.07 -4.25 7.09
CA ALA A 68 4.82 -3.08 6.64
C ALA A 68 4.79 -2.02 7.74
N ALA A 69 5.91 -1.32 7.91
CA ALA A 69 6.05 -0.22 8.85
C ALA A 69 6.94 0.86 8.25
N GLU A 70 6.54 2.11 8.49
CA GLU A 70 7.16 3.29 7.90
C GLU A 70 7.21 4.41 8.94
N LEU A 71 8.28 5.20 8.93
CA LEU A 71 8.41 6.38 9.77
C LEU A 71 7.89 7.63 9.04
N PRO A 72 7.55 8.70 9.77
CA PRO A 72 7.09 9.93 9.12
C PRO A 72 8.16 10.55 8.20
N ASN A 73 7.73 11.01 7.02
CA ASN A 73 8.56 11.69 6.00
C ASN A 73 9.62 10.80 5.34
N GLU A 74 9.32 9.51 5.17
CA GLU A 74 10.22 8.56 4.49
C GLU A 74 9.97 8.49 2.97
N GLY A 75 8.76 8.77 2.50
CA GLY A 75 8.49 8.81 1.06
C GLY A 75 7.01 8.98 0.76
N ILE A 76 6.63 8.56 -0.46
CA ILE A 76 5.26 8.27 -0.83
C ILE A 76 5.15 6.77 -1.08
N ASP A 77 4.46 6.06 -0.20
CA ASP A 77 4.62 4.61 -0.11
C ASP A 77 3.34 3.84 -0.43
N THR A 78 3.50 2.67 -1.05
CA THR A 78 2.39 1.82 -1.48
C THR A 78 2.41 0.46 -0.80
N ILE A 79 1.31 0.07 -0.18
CA ILE A 79 1.06 -1.34 0.17
C ILE A 79 0.21 -1.99 -0.91
N SER A 80 0.65 -3.14 -1.41
CA SER A 80 -0.06 -3.98 -2.36
C SER A 80 -0.31 -5.37 -1.78
N THR A 81 -1.56 -5.82 -1.78
CA THR A 81 -1.92 -7.13 -1.25
C THR A 81 -3.19 -7.67 -1.89
N TRP A 82 -3.43 -8.97 -1.76
CA TRP A 82 -4.67 -9.62 -2.19
C TRP A 82 -5.68 -9.78 -1.04
N MET A 83 -5.26 -9.51 0.19
CA MET A 83 -6.09 -9.68 1.39
C MET A 83 -6.85 -8.40 1.74
N SER A 84 -7.91 -8.52 2.55
CA SER A 84 -8.47 -7.36 3.23
C SER A 84 -7.40 -6.66 4.07
N TYR A 85 -7.33 -5.34 3.98
CA TYR A 85 -6.24 -4.59 4.60
C TYR A 85 -6.66 -3.19 5.04
N ARG A 86 -6.03 -2.73 6.13
CA ARG A 86 -6.11 -1.35 6.61
C ARG A 86 -4.72 -0.75 6.56
N LEU A 87 -4.63 0.39 5.90
CA LEU A 87 -3.38 1.11 5.75
C LEU A 87 -2.86 1.53 7.15
N PRO A 88 -1.62 1.18 7.52
CA PRO A 88 -0.99 1.68 8.74
C PRO A 88 -0.77 3.19 8.65
N ALA A 89 -0.36 3.81 9.76
CA ALA A 89 0.07 5.21 9.72
C ALA A 89 1.25 5.40 8.76
N ASN A 90 1.39 6.62 8.24
CA ASN A 90 2.47 7.09 7.36
C ASN A 90 2.44 6.57 5.91
N PHE A 91 1.65 5.55 5.58
CA PHE A 91 1.50 5.12 4.18
C PHE A 91 0.46 5.96 3.42
N GLU A 92 0.73 6.29 2.17
CA GLU A 92 -0.17 7.08 1.32
C GLU A 92 -1.09 6.22 0.45
N ASN A 93 -0.62 5.05 0.00
CA ASN A 93 -1.28 4.31 -1.07
C ASN A 93 -1.58 2.86 -0.69
N LEU A 94 -2.77 2.38 -1.03
CA LEU A 94 -3.20 0.99 -0.83
C LEU A 94 -3.76 0.41 -2.12
N THR A 95 -3.31 -0.79 -2.49
CA THR A 95 -3.92 -1.62 -3.54
C THR A 95 -4.35 -2.97 -2.97
N VAL A 96 -5.63 -3.32 -3.10
CA VAL A 96 -6.20 -4.60 -2.67
C VAL A 96 -6.80 -5.34 -3.86
N THR A 97 -6.26 -6.51 -4.20
CA THR A 97 -6.58 -7.20 -5.47
C THR A 97 -7.48 -8.43 -5.35
N GLY A 98 -7.76 -8.93 -4.15
CA GLY A 98 -8.65 -10.08 -3.97
C GLY A 98 -10.12 -9.74 -4.08
N ASP A 99 -10.95 -10.73 -4.40
CA ASP A 99 -12.42 -10.59 -4.49
C ASP A 99 -13.08 -10.57 -3.10
N LYS A 100 -14.12 -9.73 -2.95
CA LYS A 100 -14.89 -9.50 -1.70
C LYS A 100 -14.04 -9.04 -0.52
N GLN A 101 -13.06 -8.19 -0.81
CA GLN A 101 -12.12 -7.68 0.20
C GLN A 101 -12.43 -6.26 0.63
N TYR A 102 -11.98 -5.94 1.84
CA TYR A 102 -12.03 -4.60 2.40
C TYR A 102 -10.70 -3.88 2.18
N ALA A 103 -10.75 -2.64 1.71
CA ALA A 103 -9.58 -1.78 1.55
C ALA A 103 -9.82 -0.48 2.33
N PHE A 104 -9.14 -0.33 3.46
CA PHE A 104 -9.30 0.81 4.34
C PHE A 104 -8.06 1.71 4.29
N GLY A 105 -8.28 3.01 4.12
CA GLY A 105 -7.25 4.05 4.25
C GLY A 105 -6.76 4.23 5.70
N ASN A 106 -6.24 5.42 5.98
CA ASN A 106 -5.78 5.86 7.31
C ASN A 106 -6.26 7.30 7.60
N ALA A 107 -5.44 8.12 8.27
CA ALA A 107 -5.79 9.50 8.60
C ALA A 107 -5.23 10.55 7.62
N LEU A 108 -4.51 10.10 6.59
CA LEU A 108 -3.91 10.91 5.53
C LEU A 108 -4.83 10.92 4.30
N ASN A 109 -4.50 11.76 3.31
CA ASN A 109 -5.16 11.71 2.02
C ASN A 109 -4.63 10.52 1.23
N ASN A 110 -5.39 9.42 1.15
CA ASN A 110 -4.92 8.19 0.54
C ASN A 110 -5.36 8.02 -0.92
N ILE A 111 -4.59 7.26 -1.68
CA ILE A 111 -5.07 6.59 -2.90
C ILE A 111 -5.37 5.15 -2.54
N VAL A 112 -6.64 4.74 -2.59
CA VAL A 112 -7.06 3.36 -2.31
C VAL A 112 -7.65 2.75 -3.59
N VAL A 113 -7.05 1.65 -4.04
CA VAL A 113 -7.39 0.99 -5.30
C VAL A 113 -7.82 -0.45 -5.04
N GLY A 114 -8.99 -0.84 -5.52
CA GLY A 114 -9.47 -2.20 -5.60
C GLY A 114 -9.04 -2.89 -6.91
N GLY A 115 -9.13 -4.22 -6.93
CA GLY A 115 -8.73 -5.05 -8.06
C GLY A 115 -9.90 -5.51 -8.91
N SER A 116 -9.84 -6.76 -9.35
CA SER A 116 -11.00 -7.41 -9.96
C SER A 116 -11.90 -8.01 -8.88
N GLY A 117 -13.21 -8.03 -9.12
CA GLY A 117 -14.18 -8.55 -8.16
C GLY A 117 -14.88 -7.40 -7.42
N GLN A 118 -15.54 -7.71 -6.31
CA GLN A 118 -16.15 -6.68 -5.48
C GLN A 118 -15.19 -6.24 -4.38
N GLN A 119 -14.96 -4.94 -4.24
CA GLN A 119 -14.25 -4.38 -3.08
C GLN A 119 -15.17 -3.47 -2.26
N THR A 120 -14.95 -3.45 -0.94
CA THR A 120 -15.50 -2.42 -0.04
C THR A 120 -14.37 -1.47 0.33
N LEU A 121 -14.43 -0.24 -0.15
CA LEU A 121 -13.41 0.79 0.03
C LEU A 121 -13.92 1.86 1.00
N ASP A 122 -13.09 2.21 1.98
CA ASP A 122 -13.34 3.32 2.90
C ASP A 122 -12.04 4.12 3.04
N GLY A 123 -12.09 5.40 2.63
CA GLY A 123 -10.97 6.32 2.77
C GLY A 123 -10.68 6.73 4.21
N LEU A 124 -11.67 6.56 5.09
CA LEU A 124 -11.72 7.00 6.48
C LEU A 124 -11.67 8.52 6.64
N LYS A 125 -10.48 9.09 6.84
CA LYS A 125 -10.30 10.51 7.15
C LYS A 125 -9.30 11.10 6.17
N GLY A 126 -9.62 12.26 5.64
CA GLY A 126 -8.79 12.94 4.65
C GLY A 126 -9.63 13.30 3.44
N ASP A 127 -8.93 13.65 2.36
CA ASP A 127 -9.49 13.89 1.03
C ASP A 127 -8.89 12.89 0.05
N GLU A 128 -9.48 11.70 -0.01
CA GLU A 128 -8.93 10.52 -0.68
C GLU A 128 -9.28 10.45 -2.17
N VAL A 129 -8.66 9.49 -2.85
CA VAL A 129 -9.10 8.98 -4.14
C VAL A 129 -9.33 7.48 -4.01
N LEU A 130 -10.60 7.08 -4.05
CA LEU A 130 -11.01 5.67 -4.05
C LEU A 130 -11.27 5.22 -5.49
N LYS A 131 -10.66 4.11 -5.92
CA LYS A 131 -10.86 3.50 -7.24
C LYS A 131 -11.26 2.05 -7.04
N GLY A 132 -12.50 1.69 -7.36
CA GLY A 132 -13.03 0.34 -7.11
C GLY A 132 -12.34 -0.76 -7.93
N GLY A 133 -11.98 -0.46 -9.18
CA GLY A 133 -11.46 -1.46 -10.11
C GLY A 133 -12.58 -1.99 -11.00
N THR A 134 -12.65 -3.30 -11.19
CA THR A 134 -13.73 -3.91 -11.99
C THR A 134 -14.63 -4.74 -11.11
N GLY A 135 -15.94 -4.49 -11.14
CA GLY A 135 -16.93 -5.25 -10.37
C GLY A 135 -17.98 -4.34 -9.76
N ALA A 136 -18.71 -4.86 -8.77
CA ALA A 136 -19.74 -4.11 -8.05
C ALA A 136 -19.20 -3.61 -6.72
N ASP A 137 -18.43 -2.53 -6.76
CA ASP A 137 -17.74 -1.98 -5.59
C ASP A 137 -18.64 -1.15 -4.69
N ILE A 138 -18.29 -1.11 -3.40
CA ILE A 138 -18.93 -0.30 -2.36
C ILE A 138 -17.92 0.75 -1.89
N PHE A 139 -18.33 2.01 -1.91
CA PHE A 139 -17.58 3.14 -1.34
C PHE A 139 -18.35 3.64 -0.12
N VAL A 140 -17.68 3.67 1.03
CA VAL A 140 -18.26 4.06 2.33
C VAL A 140 -18.09 5.55 2.60
#